data_AF-A0AAV9ICW3-F1
#
_entry.id   AF-A0AAV9ICW3-F1
#
_cell.length_a   1.000
_cell.length_b   1.000
_cell.length_c   1.000
_cell.angle_alpha   90.00
_cell.angle_beta   90.00
_cell.angle_gamma   90.00
#
_symmetry.space_group_name_H-M   'P 1'
#
loop_
_entity.id
_entity.type
_entity.pdbx_description
1 polymer ?
#
loop_
_entity_poly.entity_id
_entity_poly.type
_entity_poly.pdbx_seq_one_letter_code
_entity_poly.pdbx_strand_id
1 'polypeptide(L)'
;MNVRNHVEQLLREEDQESVEKDIQKFRELYDAELQKEVVDPSIVFQLAWALMRSKNKREIKEGCILFQFLVDKQYRIRESLFYLSLSQYKLGDTVAARRNLIRFLELSPESRQGSELLQLVEKKIQQDAYVGMGVVGAVLVGLVGLGVAAFSKGKKSKK
;
A
#
# COMPACT_ATOMS: atom_id res chain seq x y z
N MET A 1 -0.68 -16.10 18.90
CA MET A 1 0.07 -14.84 18.89
C MET A 1 -0.38 -14.05 17.65
N ASN A 2 -1.34 -13.15 17.80
CA ASN A 2 -1.95 -12.45 16.66
C ASN A 2 -1.07 -11.25 16.30
N VAL A 3 0.02 -11.51 15.57
CA VAL A 3 0.92 -10.47 15.06
C VAL A 3 0.15 -9.74 13.97
N ARG A 4 -0.59 -8.70 14.34
CA ARG A 4 -1.13 -7.73 13.38
C ARG A 4 0.01 -7.31 12.47
N ASN A 5 -0.19 -7.50 11.16
CA ASN A 5 0.78 -7.18 10.13
C ASN A 5 1.13 -5.67 10.24
N HIS A 6 2.41 -5.31 10.13
CA HIS A 6 2.86 -3.92 10.29
C HIS A 6 2.28 -2.99 9.22
N VAL A 7 2.10 -3.50 7.99
CA VAL A 7 1.45 -2.75 6.91
C VAL A 7 -0.02 -2.48 7.23
N GLU A 8 -0.70 -3.45 7.85
CA GLU A 8 -2.08 -3.23 8.32
C GLU A 8 -2.14 -2.18 9.43
N GLN A 9 -1.09 -2.05 10.27
CA GLN A 9 -1.03 -0.97 11.24
C GLN A 9 -0.91 0.40 10.57
N LEU A 10 -0.13 0.52 9.51
CA LEU A 10 -0.02 1.76 8.72
C LEU A 10 -1.30 2.10 7.95
N LEU A 11 -2.12 1.09 7.65
CA LEU A 11 -3.42 1.27 7.01
C LEU A 11 -4.58 1.44 8.01
N ARG A 12 -4.32 1.33 9.32
CA ARG A 12 -5.37 1.55 10.33
C ARG A 12 -5.81 3.00 10.30
N GLU A 13 -7.06 3.19 10.68
CA GLU A 13 -7.56 4.53 10.96
C GLU A 13 -6.85 5.09 12.18
N GLU A 14 -6.15 6.20 11.98
CA GLU A 14 -5.53 6.99 13.04
C GLU A 14 -6.49 8.07 13.52
N ASP A 15 -6.26 8.54 14.75
CA ASP A 15 -6.96 9.70 15.29
C ASP A 15 -6.71 10.93 14.39
N GLN A 16 -7.78 11.43 13.76
CA GLN A 16 -7.66 12.47 12.74
C GLN A 16 -7.33 13.83 13.36
N GLU A 17 -7.72 14.09 14.60
CA GLU A 17 -7.38 15.35 15.27
C GLU A 17 -5.85 15.46 15.46
N SER A 18 -5.20 14.37 15.86
CA SER A 18 -3.74 14.30 15.94
C SER A 18 -3.07 14.46 14.58
N VAL A 19 -3.60 13.80 13.53
CA VAL A 19 -3.06 13.91 12.17
C VAL A 19 -3.18 15.34 11.63
N GLU A 20 -4.30 16.02 11.86
CA GLU A 20 -4.49 17.42 11.44
C GLU A 20 -3.50 18.37 12.13
N LYS A 21 -3.24 18.17 13.43
CA LYS A 21 -2.22 18.92 14.17
C LYS A 21 -0.82 18.70 13.60
N ASP A 22 -0.46 17.46 13.27
CA ASP A 22 0.82 17.15 12.62
C ASP A 22 0.92 17.83 11.25
N ILE A 23 -0.12 17.77 10.43
CA ILE A 23 -0.15 18.41 9.11
C ILE A 23 0.03 19.92 9.26
N GLN A 24 -0.72 20.58 10.15
CA GLN A 24 -0.61 22.02 10.37
C GLN A 24 0.82 22.41 10.78
N LYS A 25 1.39 21.70 11.76
CA LYS A 25 2.77 21.92 12.21
C LYS A 25 3.79 21.78 11.07
N PHE A 26 3.71 20.72 10.28
CA PHE A 26 4.68 20.51 9.21
C PHE A 26 4.46 21.41 8.00
N ARG A 27 3.24 21.90 7.77
CA ARG A 27 2.97 22.96 6.77
C ARG A 27 3.66 24.26 7.16
N GLU A 28 3.52 24.69 8.40
CA GLU A 28 4.20 25.90 8.90
C GLU A 28 5.72 25.81 8.76
N LEU A 29 6.30 24.64 9.11
CA LEU A 29 7.73 24.40 8.92
C LEU A 29 8.12 24.40 7.45
N TYR A 30 7.32 23.78 6.57
CA TYR A 30 7.58 23.76 5.14
C TYR A 30 7.48 25.16 4.51
N ASP A 31 6.49 25.97 4.89
CA ASP A 31 6.34 27.35 4.42
C ASP A 31 7.53 28.22 4.83
N ALA A 32 8.08 28.00 6.03
CA ALA A 32 9.32 28.64 6.48
C ALA A 32 10.55 28.18 5.67
N GLU A 33 10.62 26.90 5.28
CA GLU A 33 11.67 26.39 4.38
C GLU A 33 11.58 26.99 2.98
N LEU A 34 10.37 27.27 2.47
CA LEU A 34 10.17 27.87 1.15
C LEU A 34 10.72 29.31 1.03
N GLN A 35 10.98 29.98 2.16
CA GLN A 35 11.63 31.29 2.17
C GLN A 35 13.16 31.21 2.06
N LYS A 36 13.74 30.00 2.08
CA LYS A 36 15.18 29.77 1.97
C LYS A 36 15.58 29.45 0.53
N GLU A 37 16.85 29.67 0.19
CA GLU A 37 17.39 29.29 -1.12
C GLU A 37 17.38 27.76 -1.34
N VAL A 38 17.57 27.00 -0.26
CA VAL A 38 17.59 25.54 -0.28
C VAL A 38 16.62 25.02 0.77
N VAL A 39 15.62 24.27 0.32
CA VAL A 39 14.63 23.60 1.17
C VAL A 39 15.24 22.35 1.78
N ASP A 40 15.12 22.17 3.09
CA ASP A 40 15.52 20.92 3.74
C ASP A 40 14.58 19.75 3.35
N PRO A 41 15.07 18.71 2.64
CA PRO A 41 14.26 17.56 2.26
C PRO A 41 13.74 16.76 3.47
N SER A 42 14.31 16.92 4.67
CA SER A 42 13.81 16.29 5.89
C SER A 42 12.43 16.82 6.30
N ILE A 43 12.19 18.13 6.13
CA ILE A 43 10.90 18.77 6.41
C ILE A 43 9.86 18.35 5.37
N VAL A 44 10.27 18.28 4.10
CA VAL A 44 9.41 17.77 3.01
C VAL A 44 8.97 16.33 3.30
N PHE A 45 9.88 15.48 3.78
CA PHE A 45 9.56 14.10 4.18
C PHE A 45 8.56 14.04 5.34
N GLN A 46 8.73 14.88 6.36
CA GLN A 46 7.81 14.94 7.50
C GLN A 46 6.41 15.40 7.09
N LEU A 47 6.32 16.42 6.23
CA LEU A 47 5.04 16.88 5.68
C LEU A 47 4.38 15.80 4.82
N ALA A 48 5.14 15.16 3.92
CA ALA A 48 4.63 14.07 3.08
C ALA A 48 4.06 12.92 3.91
N TRP A 49 4.77 12.56 4.99
CA TRP A 49 4.35 11.52 5.93
C TRP A 49 3.05 11.87 6.67
N ALA A 50 2.93 13.10 7.17
CA ALA A 50 1.71 13.56 7.81
C ALA A 50 0.51 13.58 6.85
N LEU A 51 0.71 14.09 5.63
CA LEU A 51 -0.33 14.16 4.60
C LEU A 51 -0.85 12.77 4.17
N MET A 52 0.04 11.79 4.05
CA MET A 52 -0.35 10.42 3.71
C MET A 52 -1.29 9.81 4.77
N ARG A 53 -1.16 10.19 6.04
CA ARG A 53 -1.98 9.67 7.15
C ARG A 53 -3.40 10.25 7.18
N SER A 54 -3.66 11.33 6.45
CA SER A 54 -4.99 11.94 6.33
C SER A 54 -6.05 11.00 5.73
N LYS A 55 -7.33 11.22 6.06
CA LYS A 55 -8.49 10.66 5.34
C LYS A 55 -8.87 11.48 4.10
N ASN A 56 -8.39 12.71 3.96
CA ASN A 56 -8.65 13.56 2.80
C ASN A 56 -7.80 13.12 1.60
N LYS A 57 -8.44 12.63 0.54
CA LYS A 57 -7.74 12.19 -0.69
C LYS A 57 -6.89 13.28 -1.33
N ARG A 58 -7.25 14.56 -1.16
CA ARG A 58 -6.46 15.69 -1.71
C ARG A 58 -5.12 15.82 -0.98
N GLU A 59 -5.13 15.70 0.35
CA GLU A 59 -3.91 15.72 1.17
C GLU A 59 -3.04 14.50 0.90
N ILE A 60 -3.63 13.29 0.83
CA ILE A 60 -2.86 12.09 0.46
C ILE A 60 -2.20 12.26 -0.92
N LYS A 61 -2.90 12.86 -1.89
CA LYS A 61 -2.35 13.15 -3.22
C LYS A 61 -1.19 14.14 -3.16
N GLU A 62 -1.29 15.17 -2.33
CA GLU A 62 -0.18 16.10 -2.08
C GLU A 62 1.02 15.39 -1.47
N GLY A 63 0.83 14.56 -0.43
CA GLY A 63 1.90 13.75 0.15
C GLY A 63 2.55 12.81 -0.86
N CYS A 64 1.77 12.21 -1.75
CA CYS A 64 2.27 11.40 -2.86
C CYS A 64 3.20 12.18 -3.80
N ILE A 65 2.88 13.44 -4.11
CA ILE A 65 3.72 14.31 -4.94
C ILE A 65 5.03 14.64 -4.22
N LEU A 66 4.96 14.95 -2.91
CA LEU A 66 6.16 15.21 -2.11
C LEU A 66 7.07 13.98 -2.01
N PHE A 67 6.51 12.77 -1.84
CA PHE A 67 7.32 11.55 -1.88
C PHE A 67 7.97 11.31 -3.24
N GLN A 68 7.27 11.59 -4.35
CA GLN A 68 7.87 11.51 -5.68
C GLN A 68 9.06 12.47 -5.81
N PHE A 69 8.90 13.73 -5.36
CA PHE A 69 9.98 14.71 -5.32
C PHE A 69 11.19 14.20 -4.50
N LEU A 70 10.95 13.55 -3.35
CA LEU A 70 12.02 13.00 -2.51
C LEU A 70 12.75 11.82 -3.17
N VAL A 71 12.02 10.97 -3.90
CA VAL A 71 12.62 9.90 -4.72
C VAL A 71 13.52 10.50 -5.81
N ASP A 72 13.06 11.55 -6.49
CA ASP A 72 13.83 12.22 -7.54
C ASP A 72 15.10 12.88 -6.97
N LYS A 73 15.02 13.42 -5.75
CA LYS A 73 16.17 13.96 -4.99
C LYS A 73 17.07 12.90 -4.36
N GLN A 74 16.77 11.60 -4.53
CA GLN A 74 17.46 10.50 -3.86
C GLN A 74 17.48 10.61 -2.32
N TYR A 75 16.55 11.38 -1.73
CA TYR A 75 16.48 11.57 -0.28
C TYR A 75 15.71 10.42 0.36
N ARG A 76 16.39 9.68 1.26
CA ARG A 76 15.82 8.49 1.92
C ARG A 76 15.07 7.59 0.94
N ILE A 77 15.69 7.32 -0.22
CA ILE A 77 15.01 6.77 -1.39
C ILE A 77 14.24 5.47 -1.08
N ARG A 78 14.77 4.62 -0.19
CA ARG A 78 14.12 3.40 0.24
C ARG A 78 12.79 3.70 0.94
N GLU A 79 12.80 4.54 1.96
CA GLU A 79 11.62 4.94 2.72
C GLU A 79 10.65 5.75 1.85
N SER A 80 11.16 6.67 1.03
CA SER A 80 10.38 7.49 0.11
C SER A 80 9.65 6.63 -0.94
N LEU A 81 10.29 5.60 -1.51
CA LEU A 81 9.64 4.65 -2.43
C LEU A 81 8.55 3.83 -1.74
N PHE A 82 8.81 3.38 -0.50
CA PHE A 82 7.82 2.63 0.26
C PHE A 82 6.57 3.48 0.52
N TYR A 83 6.73 4.70 1.02
CA TYR A 83 5.60 5.58 1.34
C TYR A 83 4.93 6.20 0.09
N LEU A 84 5.67 6.40 -0.99
CA LEU A 84 5.09 6.71 -2.31
C LEU A 84 4.12 5.61 -2.74
N SER A 85 4.56 4.35 -2.65
CA SER A 85 3.75 3.20 -3.04
C SER A 85 2.53 3.02 -2.14
N LEU A 86 2.69 3.22 -0.83
CA LEU A 86 1.59 3.18 0.12
C LEU A 86 0.56 4.29 -0.14
N SER A 87 1.01 5.51 -0.43
CA SER A 87 0.14 6.64 -0.79
C SER A 87 -0.66 6.34 -2.06
N GLN A 88 -0.01 5.82 -3.10
CA GLN A 88 -0.63 5.42 -4.36
C GLN A 88 -1.69 4.32 -4.14
N TYR A 89 -1.36 3.32 -3.32
CA TYR A 89 -2.31 2.27 -2.93
C TYR A 89 -3.55 2.86 -2.21
N LYS A 90 -3.36 3.79 -1.25
CA LYS A 90 -4.47 4.47 -0.56
C LYS A 90 -5.35 5.30 -1.53
N LEU A 91 -4.77 5.85 -2.58
CA LEU A 91 -5.49 6.57 -3.64
C LEU A 91 -6.19 5.65 -4.64
N GLY A 92 -5.89 4.35 -4.61
CA GLY A 92 -6.42 3.36 -5.55
C GLY A 92 -5.57 3.18 -6.82
N ASP A 93 -4.44 3.87 -6.95
CA ASP A 93 -3.49 3.69 -8.05
C ASP A 93 -2.57 2.49 -7.78
N THR A 94 -3.15 1.30 -7.91
CA THR A 94 -2.48 0.03 -7.64
C THR A 94 -1.38 -0.29 -8.66
N VAL A 95 -1.51 0.21 -9.89
CA VAL A 95 -0.51 0.01 -10.96
C VAL A 95 0.77 0.78 -10.63
N ALA A 96 0.66 2.07 -10.27
CA ALA A 96 1.82 2.84 -9.85
C ALA A 96 2.42 2.31 -8.55
N ALA A 97 1.57 1.95 -7.57
CA ALA A 97 2.03 1.36 -6.31
C ALA A 97 2.85 0.08 -6.54
N ARG A 98 2.36 -0.84 -7.39
CA ARG A 98 3.08 -2.09 -7.73
C ARG A 98 4.44 -1.81 -8.36
N ARG A 99 4.50 -0.90 -9.33
CA ARG A 99 5.74 -0.53 -10.01
C ARG A 99 6.78 0.01 -9.03
N ASN A 100 6.38 0.91 -8.14
CA ASN A 100 7.29 1.49 -7.16
C ASN A 100 7.70 0.50 -6.06
N LEU A 101 6.83 -0.45 -5.69
CA LEU A 101 7.17 -1.53 -4.76
C LEU A 101 8.21 -2.51 -5.31
N ILE A 102 8.16 -2.82 -6.60
CA ILE A 102 9.19 -3.64 -7.24
C ILE A 102 10.55 -2.93 -7.13
N ARG A 103 10.60 -1.63 -7.46
CA ARG A 103 11.81 -0.81 -7.30
C ARG A 103 12.28 -0.72 -5.85
N PHE A 104 11.36 -0.64 -4.89
CA PHE A 104 11.69 -0.69 -3.46
C PHE A 104 12.34 -2.02 -3.08
N LEU A 105 11.79 -3.15 -3.55
CA LEU A 105 12.29 -4.49 -3.26
C LEU A 105 13.64 -4.77 -3.93
N GLU A 106 13.95 -4.16 -5.06
CA GLU A 106 15.30 -4.17 -5.64
C GLU A 106 16.34 -3.57 -4.66
N LEU A 107 15.95 -2.53 -3.92
CA LEU A 107 16.81 -1.88 -2.91
C LEU A 107 16.77 -2.58 -1.54
N SER A 108 15.68 -3.29 -1.25
CA SER A 108 15.42 -3.95 0.05
C SER A 108 14.76 -5.32 -0.11
N PRO A 109 15.48 -6.33 -0.67
CA PRO A 109 14.86 -7.62 -1.00
C PRO A 109 14.28 -8.36 0.21
N GLU A 110 14.95 -8.25 1.36
CA GLU A 110 14.56 -8.88 2.63
C GLU A 110 13.44 -8.13 3.37
N SER A 111 12.89 -7.05 2.77
CA SER A 111 11.87 -6.24 3.43
C SER A 111 10.53 -6.96 3.45
N ARG A 112 10.22 -7.55 4.61
CA ARG A 112 8.91 -8.15 4.90
C ARG A 112 7.76 -7.17 4.65
N GLN A 113 7.93 -5.90 5.06
CA GLN A 113 6.90 -4.87 4.87
C GLN A 113 6.63 -4.59 3.40
N GLY A 114 7.67 -4.56 2.56
CA GLY A 114 7.53 -4.37 1.11
C GLY A 114 6.78 -5.53 0.46
N SER A 115 7.16 -6.77 0.81
CA SER A 115 6.51 -7.98 0.32
C SER A 115 5.05 -8.06 0.75
N GLU A 116 4.74 -7.72 2.00
CA GLU A 116 3.37 -7.68 2.52
C GLU A 116 2.52 -6.63 1.80
N LEU A 117 3.05 -5.42 1.59
CA LEU A 117 2.32 -4.37 0.85
C LEU A 117 2.13 -4.74 -0.63
N LEU A 118 3.13 -5.37 -1.26
CA LEU A 118 3.00 -5.86 -2.63
C LEU A 118 1.89 -6.90 -2.76
N GLN A 119 1.78 -7.84 -1.82
CA GLN A 119 0.69 -8.83 -1.80
C GLN A 119 -0.70 -8.16 -1.71
N LEU A 120 -0.84 -7.12 -0.88
CA LEU A 120 -2.09 -6.36 -0.78
C LEU A 120 -2.44 -5.65 -2.09
N VAL A 121 -1.44 -5.03 -2.74
CA VAL A 121 -1.61 -4.37 -4.03
C VAL A 121 -2.02 -5.39 -5.11
N GLU A 122 -1.34 -6.52 -5.21
CA GLU A 122 -1.66 -7.56 -6.21
C GLU A 122 -3.06 -8.16 -5.99
N LYS A 123 -3.44 -8.42 -4.74
CA LYS A 123 -4.79 -8.85 -4.40
C LYS A 123 -5.84 -7.82 -4.85
N LYS A 124 -5.58 -6.53 -4.64
CA LYS A 124 -6.49 -5.46 -5.05
C LYS A 124 -6.61 -5.37 -6.58
N ILE A 125 -5.49 -5.48 -7.32
CA ILE A 125 -5.50 -5.52 -8.79
C ILE A 125 -6.36 -6.68 -9.30
N GLN A 126 -6.19 -7.87 -8.73
CA GLN A 126 -6.99 -9.05 -9.10
C GLN A 126 -8.49 -8.81 -8.83
N GLN A 127 -8.83 -8.30 -7.65
CA GLN A 127 -10.21 -7.98 -7.29
C GLN A 127 -10.85 -6.96 -8.25
N ASP A 128 -10.15 -5.88 -8.56
CA ASP A 128 -10.64 -4.83 -9.47
C ASP A 128 -10.81 -5.39 -10.90
N ALA A 129 -9.95 -6.33 -11.34
CA ALA A 129 -10.09 -7.03 -12.62
C ALA A 129 -11.33 -7.95 -12.67
N TYR A 130 -11.63 -8.68 -11.58
CA TYR A 130 -12.83 -9.51 -11.49
C TYR A 130 -14.12 -8.69 -11.51
N VAL A 131 -14.12 -7.48 -10.95
CA VAL A 131 -15.29 -6.59 -10.92
C VAL A 131 -15.59 -5.99 -12.29
N GLY A 132 -14.57 -5.70 -13.10
CA GLY A 132 -14.73 -5.14 -14.46
C GLY A 132 -15.17 -6.13 -15.54
N MET A 133 -15.04 -7.44 -15.30
CA MET A 133 -15.35 -8.48 -16.29
C MET A 133 -16.80 -8.97 -16.31
N GLY A 134 -17.65 -8.60 -15.34
CA GLY A 134 -19.05 -9.03 -15.33
C GLY A 134 -19.24 -10.54 -15.50
N VAL A 135 -19.20 -11.29 -14.39
CA VAL A 135 -19.60 -12.71 -14.25
C VAL A 135 -18.57 -13.80 -14.66
N VAL A 136 -18.64 -14.88 -13.87
CA VAL A 136 -18.23 -16.29 -14.08
C VAL A 136 -16.79 -16.66 -13.71
N GLY A 137 -16.64 -17.29 -12.55
CA GLY A 137 -15.44 -18.04 -12.20
C GLY A 137 -15.48 -18.61 -10.78
N ALA A 138 -16.27 -19.66 -10.57
CA ALA A 138 -16.17 -20.46 -9.35
C ALA A 138 -14.74 -21.02 -9.24
N VAL A 139 -13.96 -20.56 -8.25
CA VAL A 139 -12.72 -21.25 -7.85
C VAL A 139 -12.87 -21.63 -6.39
N LEU A 140 -13.36 -22.85 -6.19
CA LEU A 140 -13.11 -23.63 -4.98
C LEU A 140 -11.61 -23.91 -4.93
N VAL A 141 -10.86 -23.11 -4.17
CA VAL A 141 -9.50 -23.51 -3.78
C VAL A 141 -9.66 -24.55 -2.68
N GLY A 142 -9.65 -25.81 -3.10
CA GLY A 142 -9.51 -26.96 -2.21
C GLY A 142 -8.24 -26.82 -1.39
N LEU A 143 -8.43 -26.62 -0.08
CA LEU A 143 -7.38 -26.89 0.89
C LEU A 143 -7.15 -28.40 0.90
N VAL A 144 -6.06 -28.79 0.26
CA VAL A 144 -5.44 -30.10 0.46
C VAL A 144 -5.19 -30.27 1.95
N GLY A 145 -5.78 -31.34 2.51
CA GLY A 145 -5.33 -31.91 3.78
C GLY A 145 -6.36 -31.87 4.90
N LEU A 146 -7.43 -32.65 4.78
CA LEU A 146 -7.92 -33.52 5.86
C LEU A 146 -8.93 -34.50 5.25
N GLY A 147 -8.58 -35.79 5.32
CA GLY A 147 -9.35 -36.85 4.71
C GLY A 147 -10.77 -36.93 5.24
N VAL A 148 -11.72 -37.15 4.33
CA VAL A 148 -12.97 -37.84 4.63
C VAL A 148 -13.15 -38.93 3.58
N ALA A 149 -13.42 -40.11 4.12
CA ALA A 149 -13.46 -41.39 3.47
C ALA A 149 -14.59 -41.55 2.44
N ALA A 150 -14.31 -42.40 1.45
CA ALA A 150 -15.16 -43.42 0.84
C ALA A 150 -16.67 -43.15 0.70
N PHE A 151 -17.16 -43.24 -0.54
CA PHE A 151 -18.15 -44.28 -0.89
C PHE A 151 -18.06 -44.63 -2.39
N SER A 152 -17.48 -45.79 -2.66
CA SER A 152 -17.66 -46.52 -3.91
C SER A 152 -18.94 -47.35 -3.84
N LYS A 153 -19.86 -47.23 -4.82
CA LYS A 153 -20.57 -48.39 -5.39
C LYS A 153 -21.38 -47.97 -6.61
N GLY A 154 -21.12 -48.64 -7.73
CA GLY A 154 -21.68 -48.30 -9.04
C GLY A 154 -22.98 -49.03 -9.40
N LYS A 155 -23.33 -48.92 -10.69
CA LYS A 155 -24.04 -49.95 -11.46
C LYS A 155 -23.90 -49.66 -12.96
N LYS A 156 -23.26 -50.58 -13.70
CA LYS A 156 -23.56 -50.80 -15.12
C LYS A 156 -25.00 -51.33 -15.21
N SER A 157 -25.80 -50.84 -16.17
CA SER A 157 -26.81 -51.66 -16.84
C SER A 157 -27.35 -51.00 -18.12
N LYS A 158 -27.10 -51.71 -19.24
CA LYS A 158 -27.87 -51.87 -20.50
C LYS A 158 -28.46 -50.66 -21.23
N LYS A 159 -28.06 -50.53 -22.50
CA LYS A 159 -28.90 -50.98 -23.61
C LYS A 159 -28.08 -51.76 -24.61
#